data_AF-A0A537CYA2-F1
#
_entry.id   AF-A0A537CYA2-F1
#
_cell.length_a   1.000
_cell.length_b   1.000
_cell.length_c   1.000
_cell.angle_alpha   90.00
_cell.angle_beta   90.00
_cell.angle_gamma   90.00
#
_symmetry.space_group_name_H-M   'P 1'
#
loop_
_entity.id
_entity.type
_entity.pdbx_description
1 polymer ?
#
loop_
_entity_poly.entity_id
_entity_poly.type
_entity_poly.pdbx_seq_one_letter_code
_entity_poly.pdbx_strand_id
1 'polypeptide(L)'
;MFVSAFDLFKIGLGPSSSHTVGPMRAAHRFAHELAADGKLDSTGHVVVDLYGSLALTGRGHGTDRAILLGLSGEVPDRIDPDQVEPKVRRIREQRAIVLDGRREIPFHEQDHLRFRIDKTLAFHSNGMRFTAYDDAGAIVSRKIFFSVGGGFVVDEAEAQRIGEPVEALHVPYPFANAAELLAYGNESKKRIAEMMRANELALRSPDEVRSGLLERWAVMNESIER
;
A
#
# COMPACT_ATOMS: atom_id res chain seq x y z
N MET A 1 13.65 -11.06 12.35
CA MET A 1 13.12 -9.80 11.78
C MET A 1 12.46 -9.02 12.89
N PHE A 2 12.89 -7.79 13.15
CA PHE A 2 12.19 -6.91 14.08
C PHE A 2 10.93 -6.35 13.42
N VAL A 3 9.79 -6.41 14.11
CA VAL A 3 8.53 -5.80 13.68
C VAL A 3 8.28 -4.59 14.57
N SER A 4 8.25 -3.40 13.98
CA SER A 4 8.07 -2.17 14.75
C SER A 4 6.59 -1.90 15.01
N ALA A 5 6.28 -1.11 16.04
CA ALA A 5 4.92 -0.66 16.34
C ALA A 5 4.31 0.08 15.14
N PHE A 6 5.14 0.77 14.36
CA PHE A 6 4.72 1.49 13.15
C PHE A 6 4.36 0.56 11.98
N ASP A 7 4.85 -0.69 11.99
CA ASP A 7 4.46 -1.71 11.02
C ASP A 7 3.11 -2.33 11.36
N LEU A 8 2.78 -2.40 12.66
CA LEU A 8 1.51 -2.92 13.16
C LEU A 8 0.39 -1.88 13.05
N PHE A 9 0.65 -0.65 13.48
CA PHE A 9 -0.32 0.44 13.47
C PHE A 9 -0.02 1.35 12.30
N LYS A 10 -0.75 1.18 11.19
CA LYS A 10 -0.63 2.02 10.00
C LYS A 10 -1.89 2.85 9.82
N ILE A 11 -1.69 4.15 9.60
CA ILE A 11 -2.76 5.05 9.14
C ILE A 11 -3.07 4.68 7.68
N GLY A 12 -4.35 4.59 7.36
CA GLY A 12 -4.79 4.23 6.03
C GLY A 12 -6.31 4.33 5.89
N LEU A 13 -6.78 4.10 4.67
CA LEU A 13 -8.19 4.14 4.33
C LEU A 13 -8.84 2.75 4.53
N GLY A 14 -9.97 2.72 5.25
CA GLY A 14 -10.83 1.54 5.34
C GLY A 14 -11.58 1.24 4.03
N PRO A 15 -12.25 0.08 3.91
CA PRO A 15 -12.50 -0.90 4.98
C PRO A 15 -11.44 -2.00 5.11
N SER A 16 -10.47 -2.12 4.18
CA SER A 16 -9.55 -3.27 4.16
C SER A 16 -8.11 -2.91 3.84
N SER A 17 -7.18 -3.33 4.68
CA SER A 17 -5.75 -3.13 4.41
C SER A 17 -5.27 -3.91 3.18
N SER A 18 -5.81 -5.10 2.92
CA SER A 18 -5.40 -5.95 1.79
C SER A 18 -6.12 -5.59 0.49
N HIS A 19 -7.35 -5.10 0.56
CA HIS A 19 -8.19 -4.81 -0.61
C HIS A 19 -8.38 -3.32 -0.88
N THR A 20 -7.95 -2.43 0.02
CA THR A 20 -8.02 -0.97 -0.14
C THR A 20 -6.61 -0.36 -0.10
N VAL A 21 -5.90 -0.48 1.04
CA VAL A 21 -4.58 0.14 1.23
C VAL A 21 -3.54 -0.43 0.27
N GLY A 22 -3.44 -1.76 0.17
CA GLY A 22 -2.51 -2.42 -0.75
C GLY A 22 -2.73 -2.00 -2.21
N PRO A 23 -3.94 -2.17 -2.78
CA PRO A 23 -4.22 -1.76 -4.15
C PRO A 23 -3.95 -0.28 -4.44
N MET A 24 -4.30 0.62 -3.52
CA MET A 24 -4.00 2.05 -3.67
C MET A 24 -2.49 2.32 -3.71
N ARG A 25 -1.70 1.67 -2.83
CA ARG A 25 -0.23 1.76 -2.87
C ARG A 25 0.36 1.20 -4.16
N ALA A 26 -0.17 0.08 -4.66
CA ALA A 26 0.27 -0.52 -5.92
C ALA A 26 0.02 0.43 -7.10
N ALA A 27 -1.17 1.01 -7.16
CA ALA A 27 -1.55 1.97 -8.19
C ALA A 27 -0.71 3.24 -8.15
N HIS A 28 -0.49 3.81 -6.96
CA HIS A 28 0.42 4.95 -6.77
C HIS A 28 1.84 4.61 -7.20
N ARG A 29 2.38 3.47 -6.73
CA ARG A 29 3.74 3.03 -7.09
C ARG A 29 3.90 2.92 -8.61
N PHE A 30 2.94 2.31 -9.30
CA PHE A 30 2.97 2.20 -10.76
C PHE A 30 2.96 3.57 -11.46
N ALA A 31 2.05 4.47 -11.08
CA ALA A 31 1.95 5.81 -11.67
C ALA A 31 3.23 6.63 -11.42
N HIS A 32 3.77 6.56 -10.21
CA HIS A 32 4.99 7.25 -9.83
C HIS A 32 6.22 6.72 -10.57
N GLU A 33 6.33 5.40 -10.73
CA GLU A 33 7.43 4.78 -11.50
C GLU A 33 7.37 5.16 -12.99
N LEU A 34 6.18 5.30 -13.59
CA LEU A 34 6.05 5.85 -14.96
C LEU A 34 6.63 7.27 -15.06
N ALA A 35 6.37 8.12 -14.06
CA ALA A 35 6.92 9.47 -14.00
C ALA A 35 8.45 9.46 -13.81
N ALA A 36 8.95 8.66 -12.87
CA ALA A 36 10.38 8.52 -12.61
C ALA A 36 11.16 8.00 -13.84
N ASP A 37 10.56 7.09 -14.61
CA ASP A 37 11.14 6.54 -15.83
C ASP A 37 11.01 7.45 -17.06
N GLY A 38 10.40 8.64 -16.93
CA GLY A 38 10.15 9.55 -18.06
C GLY A 38 9.13 9.03 -19.07
N LYS A 39 8.27 8.07 -18.67
CA LYS A 39 7.26 7.40 -19.50
C LYS A 39 5.85 7.99 -19.35
N LEU A 40 5.68 8.91 -18.41
CA LEU A 40 4.39 9.51 -18.13
C LEU A 40 3.84 10.26 -19.35
N ASP A 41 4.68 11.02 -20.05
CA ASP A 41 4.29 11.84 -21.22
C ASP A 41 4.03 11.02 -22.49
N SER A 42 4.46 9.74 -22.53
CA SER A 42 4.12 8.82 -23.62
C SER A 42 2.96 7.88 -23.30
N THR A 43 2.41 7.89 -22.08
CA THR A 43 1.27 7.06 -21.68
C THR A 43 -0.08 7.65 -22.10
N GLY A 44 -0.68 7.12 -23.17
CA GLY A 44 -2.01 7.48 -23.65
C GLY A 44 -3.16 6.94 -22.78
N HIS A 45 -3.05 5.72 -22.25
CA HIS A 45 -4.03 5.18 -21.28
C HIS A 45 -3.44 4.07 -20.40
N VAL A 46 -4.14 3.74 -19.32
CA VAL A 46 -3.75 2.66 -18.38
C VAL A 46 -4.88 1.66 -18.23
N VAL A 47 -4.53 0.37 -18.24
CA VAL A 47 -5.43 -0.74 -17.92
C VAL A 47 -4.92 -1.45 -16.66
N VAL A 48 -5.85 -1.73 -15.74
CA VAL A 48 -5.62 -2.48 -14.51
C VAL A 48 -6.45 -3.75 -14.54
N ASP A 49 -5.80 -4.91 -14.50
CA ASP A 49 -6.44 -6.21 -14.30
C ASP A 49 -6.28 -6.63 -12.82
N LEU A 50 -7.39 -6.92 -12.15
CA LEU A 50 -7.43 -7.47 -10.79
C LEU A 50 -7.68 -8.98 -10.86
N TYR A 51 -7.00 -9.77 -10.03
CA TYR A 51 -7.04 -11.24 -10.06
C TYR A 51 -7.45 -11.85 -8.72
N GLY A 52 -7.86 -13.13 -8.76
CA GLY A 52 -8.10 -13.95 -7.58
C GLY A 52 -9.07 -13.33 -6.57
N SER A 53 -8.73 -13.37 -5.28
CA SER A 53 -9.59 -12.84 -4.20
C SER A 53 -9.87 -11.34 -4.35
N LEU A 54 -8.92 -10.59 -4.91
CA LEU A 54 -9.08 -9.17 -5.18
C LEU A 54 -10.15 -8.91 -6.24
N ALA A 55 -10.20 -9.74 -7.28
CA ALA A 55 -11.24 -9.67 -8.30
C ALA A 55 -12.63 -10.07 -7.76
N LEU A 56 -12.68 -11.05 -6.86
CA LEU A 56 -13.94 -11.58 -6.34
C LEU A 56 -14.62 -10.63 -5.35
N THR A 57 -13.85 -10.03 -4.44
CA THR A 57 -14.41 -9.24 -3.32
C THR A 57 -14.09 -7.75 -3.41
N GLY A 58 -13.27 -7.32 -4.38
CA GLY A 58 -12.69 -5.98 -4.41
C GLY A 58 -13.71 -4.86 -4.46
N ARG A 59 -14.84 -5.02 -5.18
CA ARG A 59 -15.91 -4.01 -5.20
C ARG A 59 -16.50 -3.76 -3.80
N GLY A 60 -16.75 -4.82 -3.04
CA GLY A 60 -17.27 -4.71 -1.66
C GLY A 60 -16.27 -4.08 -0.69
N HIS A 61 -14.97 -4.10 -1.03
CA HIS A 61 -13.91 -3.52 -0.22
C HIS A 61 -13.37 -2.18 -0.77
N GLY A 62 -14.00 -1.61 -1.79
CA GLY A 62 -13.56 -0.34 -2.39
C GLY A 62 -12.23 -0.41 -3.14
N THR A 63 -11.82 -1.59 -3.63
CA THR A 63 -10.60 -1.76 -4.43
C THR A 63 -10.63 -0.90 -5.69
N ASP A 64 -11.79 -0.76 -6.33
CA ASP A 64 -11.98 0.14 -7.46
C ASP A 64 -11.59 1.57 -7.11
N ARG A 65 -12.19 2.12 -6.06
CA ARG A 65 -11.91 3.47 -5.56
C ARG A 65 -10.42 3.63 -5.21
N ALA A 66 -9.85 2.65 -4.53
CA ALA A 66 -8.43 2.61 -4.17
C ALA A 66 -7.51 2.69 -5.40
N ILE A 67 -7.79 1.94 -6.46
CA ILE A 67 -7.01 1.98 -7.70
C ILE A 67 -7.12 3.36 -8.37
N LEU A 68 -8.33 3.93 -8.48
CA LEU A 68 -8.53 5.24 -9.12
C LEU A 68 -7.75 6.34 -8.41
N LEU A 69 -7.80 6.36 -7.08
CA LEU A 69 -7.11 7.35 -6.25
C LEU A 69 -5.60 7.17 -6.30
N GLY A 70 -5.13 5.93 -6.18
CA GLY A 70 -3.70 5.61 -6.28
C GLY A 70 -3.11 6.01 -7.63
N LEU A 71 -3.79 5.70 -8.74
CA LEU A 71 -3.35 6.14 -10.07
C LEU A 71 -3.29 7.67 -10.19
N SER A 72 -4.17 8.38 -9.49
CA SER A 72 -4.19 9.84 -9.45
C SER A 72 -3.10 10.46 -8.57
N GLY A 73 -2.21 9.66 -7.98
CA GLY A 73 -1.11 10.12 -7.12
C GLY A 73 -1.46 10.21 -5.64
N GLU A 74 -2.66 9.78 -5.22
CA GLU A 74 -3.02 9.76 -3.81
C GLU A 74 -2.39 8.57 -3.07
N VAL A 75 -2.07 8.75 -1.79
CA VAL A 75 -1.60 7.66 -0.91
C VAL A 75 -2.52 7.47 0.30
N PRO A 76 -2.73 6.22 0.78
CA PRO A 76 -3.71 5.93 1.81
C PRO A 76 -3.51 6.68 3.13
N ASP A 77 -2.26 7.00 3.47
CA ASP A 77 -1.87 7.66 4.71
C ASP A 77 -1.95 9.20 4.67
N ARG A 78 -2.24 9.78 3.50
CA ARG A 78 -2.29 11.25 3.32
C ARG A 78 -3.55 11.77 2.67
N ILE A 79 -4.40 10.88 2.15
CA ILE A 79 -5.67 11.27 1.56
C ILE A 79 -6.65 11.69 2.65
N ASP A 80 -7.27 12.85 2.47
CA ASP A 80 -8.42 13.27 3.27
C ASP A 80 -9.62 12.35 2.96
N PRO A 81 -10.15 11.60 3.96
CA PRO A 81 -11.30 10.73 3.78
C PRO A 81 -12.52 11.43 3.15
N ASP A 82 -12.69 12.72 3.44
CA ASP A 82 -13.82 13.51 2.95
C ASP A 82 -13.68 13.86 1.45
N GLN A 83 -12.45 13.78 0.92
CA GLN A 83 -12.15 14.00 -0.51
C GLN A 83 -12.24 12.73 -1.36
N VAL A 84 -12.34 11.55 -0.74
CA VAL A 84 -12.37 10.26 -1.46
C VAL A 84 -13.54 10.21 -2.44
N GLU A 85 -14.76 10.48 -1.97
CA GLU A 85 -15.96 10.37 -2.82
C GLU A 85 -16.03 11.46 -3.90
N PRO A 86 -15.75 12.75 -3.61
CA PRO A 86 -15.64 13.79 -4.64
C PRO A 86 -14.63 13.46 -5.74
N LYS A 87 -13.42 13.00 -5.39
CA LYS A 87 -12.37 12.65 -6.36
C LYS A 87 -12.78 11.48 -7.25
N VAL A 88 -13.30 10.40 -6.65
CA VAL A 88 -13.78 9.22 -7.40
C VAL A 88 -14.91 9.59 -8.35
N ARG A 89 -15.87 10.40 -7.90
CA ARG A 89 -16.99 10.86 -8.73
C ARG A 89 -16.48 11.65 -9.93
N ARG A 90 -15.56 12.59 -9.71
CA ARG A 90 -14.97 13.40 -10.78
C ARG A 90 -14.32 12.51 -11.85
N ILE A 91 -13.53 11.51 -11.46
CA ILE A 91 -12.89 10.57 -12.39
C ILE A 91 -13.94 9.84 -13.24
N ARG A 92 -15.01 9.35 -12.61
CA ARG A 92 -16.09 8.61 -13.29
C ARG A 92 -16.88 9.49 -14.26
N GLU A 93 -17.20 10.71 -13.86
CA GLU A 93 -17.96 11.68 -14.67
C GLU A 93 -17.14 12.19 -15.86
N GLN A 94 -15.87 12.53 -15.63
CA GLN A 94 -14.97 13.03 -16.66
C GLN A 94 -14.42 11.93 -17.56
N ARG A 95 -14.50 10.67 -17.12
CA ARG A 95 -13.90 9.51 -17.79
C ARG A 95 -12.40 9.73 -18.06
N ALA A 96 -11.74 10.34 -17.09
CA ALA A 96 -10.33 10.72 -17.16
C ALA A 96 -9.69 10.63 -15.78
N ILE A 97 -8.39 10.34 -15.76
CA ILE A 97 -7.54 10.35 -14.56
C ILE A 97 -6.39 11.32 -14.80
N VAL A 98 -6.04 12.09 -13.76
CA VAL A 98 -4.79 12.85 -13.74
C VAL A 98 -3.70 11.94 -13.17
N LEU A 99 -3.06 11.16 -14.03
CA LEU A 99 -2.06 10.14 -13.68
C LEU A 99 -0.87 10.78 -12.94
N ASP A 100 -0.51 10.20 -11.79
CA ASP A 100 0.49 10.73 -10.84
C ASP A 100 0.24 12.20 -10.42
N GLY A 101 -1.00 12.68 -10.56
CA GLY A 101 -1.37 14.08 -10.32
C GLY A 101 -0.79 15.07 -11.34
N ARG A 102 -0.24 14.58 -12.46
CA ARG A 102 0.49 15.41 -13.45
C ARG A 102 -0.12 15.39 -14.85
N ARG A 103 -0.52 14.22 -15.35
CA ARG A 103 -0.98 14.07 -16.74
C ARG A 103 -2.40 13.55 -16.82
N GLU A 104 -3.30 14.31 -17.43
CA GLU A 104 -4.65 13.82 -17.72
C GLU A 104 -4.62 12.80 -18.87
N ILE A 105 -5.22 11.63 -18.63
CA ILE A 105 -5.40 10.55 -19.60
C ILE A 105 -6.84 10.04 -19.60
N PRO A 106 -7.37 9.56 -20.73
CA PRO A 106 -8.68 8.90 -20.77
C PRO A 106 -8.70 7.67 -19.86
N PHE A 107 -9.74 7.56 -19.04
CA PHE A 107 -9.96 6.44 -18.15
C PHE A 107 -11.43 6.04 -18.10
N HIS A 108 -11.81 5.01 -18.86
CA HIS A 108 -13.13 4.41 -18.83
C HIS A 108 -13.13 3.23 -17.88
N GLU A 109 -13.63 3.40 -16.65
CA GLU A 109 -13.52 2.40 -15.59
C GLU A 109 -14.01 1.00 -16.01
N GLN A 110 -15.08 0.90 -16.80
CA GLN A 110 -15.62 -0.39 -17.26
C GLN A 110 -14.65 -1.14 -18.19
N ASP A 111 -13.87 -0.40 -18.99
CA ASP A 111 -12.96 -0.97 -19.99
C ASP A 111 -11.52 -1.09 -19.46
N HIS A 112 -11.15 -0.20 -18.55
CA HIS A 112 -9.78 -0.03 -18.07
C HIS A 112 -9.56 -0.63 -16.67
N LEU A 113 -10.59 -0.86 -15.86
CA LEU A 113 -10.49 -1.57 -14.58
C LEU A 113 -11.23 -2.90 -14.65
N ARG A 114 -10.47 -3.98 -14.85
CA ARG A 114 -11.00 -5.29 -15.21
C ARG A 114 -10.88 -6.28 -14.06
N PHE A 115 -12.01 -6.79 -13.60
CA PHE A 115 -12.07 -7.83 -12.57
C PHE A 115 -12.00 -9.21 -13.23
N ARG A 116 -10.84 -9.87 -13.18
CA ARG A 116 -10.59 -11.20 -13.77
C ARG A 116 -10.92 -12.30 -12.78
N ILE A 117 -12.22 -12.46 -12.49
CA ILE A 117 -12.75 -13.43 -11.51
C ILE A 117 -12.40 -14.88 -11.85
N ASP A 118 -12.14 -15.17 -13.11
CA ASP A 118 -11.80 -16.49 -13.67
C ASP A 118 -10.29 -16.77 -13.69
N LYS A 119 -9.45 -15.83 -13.26
CA LYS A 119 -7.99 -15.92 -13.37
C LYS A 119 -7.30 -15.64 -12.05
N THR A 120 -6.20 -16.35 -11.85
CA THR A 120 -5.28 -16.16 -10.72
C THR A 120 -3.87 -15.94 -11.23
N LEU A 121 -3.03 -15.38 -10.36
CA LEU A 121 -1.58 -15.29 -10.57
C LEU A 121 -0.90 -16.26 -9.59
N ALA A 122 0.24 -16.81 -9.99
CA ALA A 122 0.87 -17.94 -9.29
C ALA A 122 1.36 -17.61 -7.87
N PHE A 123 1.77 -16.36 -7.60
CA PHE A 123 2.43 -16.00 -6.36
C PHE A 123 1.47 -15.77 -5.18
N HIS A 124 0.42 -14.97 -5.38
CA HIS A 124 -0.52 -14.60 -4.31
C HIS A 124 -1.91 -14.33 -4.89
N SER A 125 -2.96 -14.63 -4.12
CA SER A 125 -4.35 -14.52 -4.57
C SER A 125 -4.81 -13.08 -4.81
N ASN A 126 -4.20 -12.11 -4.10
CA ASN A 126 -4.46 -10.67 -4.30
C ASN A 126 -3.51 -10.08 -5.35
N GLY A 127 -3.64 -10.53 -6.60
CA GLY A 127 -2.81 -10.10 -7.72
C GLY A 127 -3.41 -8.92 -8.48
N MET A 128 -2.54 -8.03 -8.97
CA MET A 128 -2.88 -6.88 -9.79
C MET A 128 -1.88 -6.75 -10.93
N ARG A 129 -2.35 -6.44 -12.13
CA ARG A 129 -1.48 -6.10 -13.27
C ARG A 129 -1.86 -4.74 -13.80
N PHE A 130 -0.86 -3.87 -13.91
CA PHE A 130 -0.99 -2.54 -14.49
C PHE A 130 -0.27 -2.55 -15.83
N THR A 131 -0.94 -2.02 -16.86
CA THR A 131 -0.38 -1.88 -18.20
C THR A 131 -0.64 -0.47 -18.70
N ALA A 132 0.43 0.26 -18.99
CA ALA A 132 0.39 1.57 -19.64
C ALA A 132 0.60 1.39 -21.13
N TYR A 133 -0.22 2.06 -21.92
CA TYR A 133 -0.16 2.08 -23.38
C TYR A 133 0.09 3.50 -23.88
N ASP A 134 0.76 3.63 -25.01
CA ASP A 134 0.83 4.91 -25.73
C ASP A 134 -0.42 5.16 -26.58
N ASP A 135 -0.45 6.31 -27.26
CA ASP A 135 -1.57 6.70 -28.13
C ASP A 135 -1.70 5.80 -29.38
N ALA A 136 -0.65 5.07 -29.75
CA ALA A 136 -0.66 4.08 -30.84
C ALA A 136 -1.09 2.68 -30.37
N GLY A 137 -1.27 2.48 -29.06
CA GLY A 137 -1.65 1.21 -28.45
C GLY A 137 -0.48 0.27 -28.15
N ALA A 138 0.77 0.73 -28.26
CA ALA A 138 1.93 -0.05 -27.85
C ALA A 138 2.11 0.01 -26.32
N ILE A 139 2.66 -1.06 -25.73
CA ILE A 139 2.88 -1.14 -24.28
C ILE A 139 4.10 -0.29 -23.91
N VAL A 140 3.88 0.73 -23.08
CA VAL A 140 4.92 1.60 -22.51
C VAL A 140 5.52 0.97 -21.26
N SER A 141 4.68 0.36 -20.42
CA SER A 141 5.11 -0.33 -19.20
C SER A 141 4.08 -1.37 -18.79
N ARG A 142 4.55 -2.46 -18.18
CA ARG A 142 3.69 -3.48 -17.60
C ARG A 142 4.31 -3.97 -16.30
N LYS A 143 3.56 -3.92 -15.21
CA LYS A 143 3.99 -4.43 -13.91
C LYS A 143 2.91 -5.25 -13.23
N ILE A 144 3.35 -6.23 -12.45
CA ILE A 144 2.50 -7.05 -11.61
C ILE A 144 2.84 -6.75 -10.15
N PHE A 145 1.80 -6.58 -9.34
CA PHE A 145 1.90 -6.35 -7.90
C PHE A 145 1.00 -7.32 -7.15
N PHE A 146 1.39 -7.60 -5.91
CA PHE A 146 0.67 -8.46 -4.99
C PHE A 146 0.45 -7.76 -3.66
N SER A 147 -0.79 -7.73 -3.19
CA SER A 147 -1.14 -7.25 -1.85
C SER A 147 -1.07 -8.39 -0.84
N VAL A 148 0.04 -8.46 -0.08
CA VAL A 148 0.41 -9.62 0.77
C VAL A 148 -0.03 -9.51 2.24
N GLY A 149 -0.82 -8.47 2.58
CA GLY A 149 -1.36 -8.26 3.93
C GLY A 149 -0.72 -7.08 4.66
N GLY A 150 -1.40 -6.55 5.68
CA GLY A 150 -0.92 -5.38 6.46
C GLY A 150 -0.70 -4.10 5.64
N GLY A 151 -1.34 -3.99 4.45
CA GLY A 151 -1.12 -2.90 3.50
C GLY A 151 0.21 -2.94 2.76
N PHE A 152 0.99 -4.03 2.88
CA PHE A 152 2.22 -4.21 2.12
C PHE A 152 1.92 -4.69 0.69
N VAL A 153 2.72 -4.18 -0.24
CA VAL A 153 2.66 -4.53 -1.66
C VAL A 153 4.05 -4.91 -2.11
N VAL A 154 4.15 -6.00 -2.86
CA VAL A 154 5.37 -6.42 -3.53
C VAL A 154 5.15 -6.53 -5.02
N ASP A 155 6.14 -6.16 -5.82
CA ASP A 155 6.15 -6.44 -7.26
C ASP A 155 6.58 -7.88 -7.57
N GLU A 156 6.48 -8.29 -8.83
CA GLU A 156 6.84 -9.66 -9.27
C GLU A 156 8.32 -10.00 -9.02
N ALA A 157 9.24 -9.02 -9.11
CA ALA A 157 10.65 -9.26 -8.87
C ALA A 157 10.94 -9.37 -7.36
N GLU A 158 10.29 -8.55 -6.54
CA GLU A 158 10.31 -8.64 -5.07
C GLU A 158 9.71 -9.95 -4.59
N ALA A 159 8.61 -10.40 -5.20
CA ALA A 159 7.97 -11.67 -4.90
C ALA A 159 8.91 -12.87 -5.11
N GLN A 160 9.77 -12.83 -6.14
CA GLN A 160 10.77 -13.86 -6.39
C GLN A 160 11.91 -13.86 -5.37
N ARG A 161 12.16 -12.72 -4.70
CA ARG A 161 13.15 -12.59 -3.62
C ARG A 161 12.60 -12.88 -2.23
N ILE A 162 11.29 -13.11 -2.08
CA ILE A 162 10.70 -13.47 -0.78
C ILE A 162 11.28 -14.81 -0.34
N GLY A 163 12.04 -14.79 0.75
CA GLY A 163 12.80 -15.93 1.27
C GLY A 163 14.31 -15.71 1.30
N GLU A 164 14.82 -14.65 0.65
CA GLU A 164 16.21 -14.22 0.82
C GLU A 164 16.43 -13.64 2.24
N PRO A 165 17.61 -13.89 2.85
CA PRO A 165 17.90 -13.35 4.18
C PRO A 165 17.89 -11.82 4.13
N VAL A 166 16.88 -11.21 4.74
CA VAL A 166 16.89 -9.77 5.00
C VAL A 166 17.88 -9.51 6.12
N GLU A 167 18.78 -8.53 5.93
CA GLU A 167 19.75 -8.13 6.94
C GLU A 167 19.01 -7.85 8.27
N ALA A 168 19.40 -8.54 9.33
CA ALA A 168 18.69 -8.49 10.59
C ALA A 168 18.88 -7.09 11.21
N LEU A 169 17.78 -6.34 11.37
CA LEU A 169 17.80 -5.09 12.13
C LEU A 169 18.35 -5.38 13.55
N HIS A 170 19.47 -4.75 13.88
CA HIS A 170 20.12 -4.88 15.17
C HIS A 170 19.36 -4.02 16.19
N VAL A 171 18.53 -4.66 17.01
CA VAL A 171 17.83 -4.02 18.14
C VAL A 171 18.36 -4.56 19.48
N PRO A 172 18.31 -3.79 20.58
CA PRO A 172 18.89 -4.19 21.87
C PRO A 172 18.25 -5.42 22.52
N TYR A 173 16.94 -5.64 22.32
CA TYR A 173 16.18 -6.73 22.93
C TYR A 173 15.42 -7.53 21.85
N PRO A 174 16.11 -8.28 20.97
CA PRO A 174 15.47 -9.08 19.93
C PRO A 174 14.89 -10.36 20.52
N PHE A 175 13.63 -10.67 20.23
CA PHE A 175 12.97 -11.91 20.69
C PHE A 175 12.12 -12.55 19.58
N ALA A 176 12.09 -13.88 19.54
CA ALA A 176 11.29 -14.68 18.61
C ALA A 176 10.07 -15.32 19.29
N ASN A 177 10.06 -15.39 20.62
CA ASN A 177 8.99 -16.01 21.39
C ASN A 177 8.83 -15.35 22.76
N ALA A 178 7.75 -15.73 23.46
CA ALA A 178 7.42 -15.17 24.77
C ALA A 178 8.48 -15.48 25.85
N ALA A 179 9.14 -16.64 25.78
CA ALA A 179 10.15 -17.02 26.77
C ALA A 179 11.38 -16.11 26.70
N GLU A 180 11.86 -15.80 25.49
CA GLU A 180 12.94 -14.84 25.26
C GLU A 180 12.58 -13.43 25.72
N LEU A 181 11.37 -12.95 25.39
CA LEU A 181 10.89 -11.64 25.84
C LEU A 181 10.91 -11.52 27.38
N LEU A 182 10.43 -12.56 28.07
CA LEU A 182 10.43 -12.59 29.54
C LEU A 182 11.85 -12.71 30.11
N ALA A 183 12.76 -13.44 29.45
CA ALA A 183 14.15 -13.52 29.85
C ALA A 183 14.84 -12.15 29.83
N TYR A 184 14.69 -11.40 28.73
CA TYR A 184 15.21 -10.02 28.64
C TYR A 184 14.60 -9.09 29.70
N GLY A 185 13.30 -9.22 29.96
CA GLY A 185 12.64 -8.42 31.01
C GLY A 185 13.21 -8.69 32.40
N ASN A 186 13.44 -9.97 32.71
CA ASN A 186 13.99 -10.40 33.99
C ASN A 186 15.45 -9.98 34.19
N GLU A 187 16.27 -10.08 33.13
CA GLU A 187 17.69 -9.70 33.15
C GLU A 187 17.86 -8.17 33.21
N SER A 188 17.18 -7.45 32.32
CA SER A 188 17.35 -6.00 32.16
C SER A 188 16.55 -5.16 33.17
N LYS A 189 15.68 -5.80 33.96
CA LYS A 189 14.72 -5.19 34.91
C LYS A 189 13.78 -4.16 34.26
N LYS A 190 13.48 -4.34 32.97
CA LYS A 190 12.60 -3.46 32.19
C LYS A 190 11.24 -4.11 31.96
N ARG A 191 10.20 -3.28 31.91
CA ARG A 191 8.87 -3.64 31.42
C ARG A 191 8.91 -3.87 29.91
N ILE A 192 7.95 -4.63 29.38
CA ILE A 192 7.81 -4.88 27.94
C ILE A 192 7.80 -3.56 27.15
N ALA A 193 7.04 -2.55 27.60
CA ALA A 193 6.98 -1.26 26.93
C ALA A 193 8.33 -0.51 26.90
N GLU A 194 9.16 -0.66 27.94
CA GLU A 194 10.48 -0.04 28.00
C GLU A 194 11.48 -0.75 27.07
N MET A 195 11.41 -2.08 27.00
CA MET A 195 12.20 -2.87 26.04
C MET A 195 11.79 -2.57 24.59
N MET A 196 10.49 -2.55 24.30
CA MET A 196 9.99 -2.19 22.96
C MET A 196 10.37 -0.75 22.59
N ARG A 197 10.28 0.20 23.52
CA ARG A 197 10.75 1.57 23.30
C ARG A 197 12.24 1.60 22.97
N ALA A 198 13.08 0.83 23.69
CA ALA A 198 14.51 0.77 23.39
C ALA A 198 14.81 0.16 22.00
N ASN A 199 14.03 -0.83 21.57
CA ASN A 199 14.13 -1.39 20.21
C ASN A 199 13.75 -0.36 19.13
N GLU A 200 12.69 0.42 19.33
CA GLU A 200 12.32 1.51 18.41
C GLU A 200 13.39 2.60 18.34
N LEU A 201 13.93 2.99 19.49
CA LEU A 201 14.97 4.02 19.60
C LEU A 201 16.32 3.60 18.99
N ALA A 202 16.53 2.31 18.75
CA ALA A 202 17.70 1.85 18.02
C ALA A 202 17.61 2.14 16.52
N LEU A 203 16.41 2.42 16.00
CA LEU A 203 16.13 2.65 14.59
C LEU A 203 15.69 4.08 14.28
N ARG A 204 15.23 4.83 15.29
CA ARG A 204 14.61 6.16 15.16
C ARG A 204 14.96 7.04 16.35
N SER A 205 14.91 8.36 16.17
CA SER A 205 15.11 9.32 17.26
C SER A 205 13.96 9.29 18.28
N PRO A 206 14.20 9.75 19.53
CA PRO A 206 13.14 9.87 20.53
C PRO A 206 11.92 10.68 20.08
N ASP A 207 12.16 11.75 19.33
CA ASP A 207 11.11 12.64 18.85
C ASP A 207 10.28 11.97 17.76
N GLU A 208 10.90 11.28 16.79
CA GLU A 208 10.19 10.51 15.76
C GLU A 208 9.32 9.40 16.38
N VAL A 209 9.85 8.68 17.37
CA VAL A 209 9.08 7.62 18.03
C VAL A 209 7.87 8.21 18.76
N ARG A 210 8.06 9.30 19.50
CA ARG A 210 6.99 9.92 20.27
C ARG A 210 5.92 10.55 19.36
N SER A 211 6.33 11.36 18.38
CA SER A 211 5.41 12.07 17.50
C SER A 211 4.63 11.08 16.63
N GLY A 212 5.28 10.07 16.06
CA GLY A 212 4.61 9.06 15.22
C GLY A 212 3.58 8.21 15.99
N LEU A 213 3.83 7.91 17.28
CA LEU A 213 2.85 7.21 18.12
C LEU A 213 1.66 8.11 18.49
N LEU A 214 1.91 9.38 18.81
CA LEU A 214 0.86 10.35 19.12
C LEU A 214 -0.02 10.67 17.90
N GLU A 215 0.58 10.75 16.70
CA GLU A 215 -0.15 10.91 15.44
C GLU A 215 -1.17 9.78 15.24
N ARG A 216 -0.74 8.52 15.39
CA ARG A 216 -1.63 7.35 15.28
C ARG A 216 -2.74 7.37 16.31
N TRP A 217 -2.42 7.74 17.54
CA TRP A 217 -3.42 7.89 18.60
C TRP A 217 -4.44 8.98 18.27
N ALA A 218 -4.00 10.13 17.76
CA ALA A 218 -4.88 11.21 17.35
C ALA A 218 -5.82 10.76 16.23
N VAL A 219 -5.31 10.08 15.20
CA VAL A 219 -6.13 9.51 14.12
C VAL A 219 -7.15 8.50 14.64
N MET A 220 -6.76 7.63 15.59
CA MET A 220 -7.71 6.70 16.22
C MET A 220 -8.81 7.45 16.98
N ASN A 221 -8.46 8.53 17.70
CA ASN A 221 -9.44 9.34 18.43
C ASN A 221 -10.38 10.09 17.48
N GLU A 222 -9.85 10.75 16.45
CA GLU A 222 -10.65 11.43 15.42
C GLU A 222 -11.58 10.45 14.69
N SER A 223 -11.15 9.21 14.45
CA SER A 223 -12.00 8.18 13.86
C SER A 223 -13.16 7.73 14.75
N ILE A 224 -13.08 7.92 16.08
CA ILE A 224 -14.18 7.65 17.02
C ILE A 224 -15.20 8.79 17.01
N GLU A 225 -14.73 10.02 16.77
CA GLU A 225 -15.56 11.23 16.80
C GLU A 225 -16.36 11.46 15.50
N ARG A 226 -15.99 10.79 14.40
CA ARG A 226 -16.68 10.81 13.09
C ARG A 226 -17.85 9.83 13.02
#